data_AF-A0A3P1ZN71-F1
#
_entry.id   AF-A0A3P1ZN71-F1
#
_cell.length_a   1.000
_cell.length_b   1.000
_cell.length_c   1.000
_cell.angle_alpha   90.00
_cell.angle_beta   90.00
_cell.angle_gamma   90.00
#
_symmetry.space_group_name_H-M   'P 1'
#
loop_
_entity.id
_entity.type
_entity.pdbx_description
1 polymer ?
#
loop_
_entity_poly.entity_id
_entity_poly.type
_entity_poly.pdbx_seq_one_letter_code
_entity_poly.pdbx_strand_id
1 'polypeptide(L)'
;MIFFRKKKLDERQLFFDLIHEAYNSLDISNDLKKHLLQAAIAIENNENLNLISYKLHPYVCNEFYVVPELKELKVYVERKRAKCFIGLISPSALIGLIR
;
A
#
# COMPACT_ATOMS: atom_id res chain seq x y z
N MET A 1 -10.47 17.68 -17.65
CA MET A 1 -10.17 16.39 -17.00
C MET A 1 -8.70 16.29 -16.53
N ILE A 2 -8.11 17.36 -15.97
CA ILE A 2 -6.66 17.43 -15.65
C ILE A 2 -6.38 17.19 -14.15
N PHE A 3 -7.30 17.60 -13.27
CA PHE A 3 -7.14 17.51 -11.81
C PHE A 3 -6.96 16.07 -11.26
N PHE A 4 -7.62 15.08 -11.87
CA PHE A 4 -7.52 13.68 -11.42
C PHE A 4 -6.15 13.05 -11.69
N ARG A 5 -5.45 13.46 -12.76
CA ARG A 5 -4.11 12.95 -13.07
C ARG A 5 -3.07 13.48 -12.08
N LYS A 6 -3.15 14.77 -11.73
CA LYS A 6 -2.23 15.39 -10.76
C LYS A 6 -2.32 14.71 -9.39
N LYS A 7 -3.54 14.57 -8.85
CA LYS A 7 -3.79 13.88 -7.57
C LYS A 7 -3.30 12.42 -7.55
N LYS A 8 -3.43 11.68 -8.67
CA LYS A 8 -2.90 10.31 -8.76
C LYS A 8 -1.38 10.25 -8.77
N LEU A 9 -0.73 11.22 -9.39
CA LEU A 9 0.72 11.34 -9.39
C LEU A 9 1.23 11.61 -7.96
N ASP A 10 0.59 12.56 -7.26
CA ASP A 10 0.89 12.90 -5.88
C ASP A 10 0.74 11.69 -4.93
N GLU A 11 -0.32 10.88 -5.07
CA GLU A 11 -0.51 9.70 -4.21
C GLU A 11 0.52 8.58 -4.46
N ARG A 12 1.00 8.42 -5.69
CA ARG A 12 2.06 7.45 -6.02
C ARG A 12 3.39 7.90 -5.45
N GLN A 13 3.74 9.17 -5.66
CA GLN A 13 4.97 9.75 -5.14
C GLN A 13 5.02 9.62 -3.63
N LEU A 14 3.94 10.02 -2.94
CA LEU A 14 3.83 9.88 -1.50
C LEU A 14 4.05 8.44 -1.02
N PHE A 15 3.49 7.45 -1.71
CA PHE A 15 3.68 6.05 -1.31
C PHE A 15 5.13 5.58 -1.53
N PHE A 16 5.73 6.01 -2.64
CA PHE A 16 7.12 5.72 -2.94
C PHE A 16 8.06 6.33 -1.89
N ASP A 17 7.83 7.58 -1.50
CA ASP A 17 8.63 8.29 -0.49
C ASP A 17 8.55 7.58 0.87
N LEU A 18 7.34 7.18 1.30
CA LEU A 18 7.14 6.40 2.53
C LEU A 18 7.88 5.05 2.50
N ILE A 19 7.89 4.37 1.35
CA ILE A 19 8.63 3.12 1.18
C ILE A 19 10.14 3.38 1.24
N HIS A 20 10.61 4.44 0.58
CA HIS A 20 12.02 4.80 0.54
C HIS A 20 12.56 5.17 1.92
N GLU A 21 11.79 5.93 2.71
CA GLU A 21 12.13 6.25 4.10
C GLU A 21 12.18 4.98 4.97
N ALA A 22 11.16 4.12 4.89
CA ALA A 22 11.13 2.87 5.66
C ALA A 22 12.30 1.94 5.30
N TYR A 23 12.69 1.90 4.02
CA TYR A 23 13.76 1.03 3.54
C TYR A 23 15.16 1.48 4.01
N ASN A 24 15.42 2.79 4.00
CA ASN A 24 16.75 3.34 4.28
C ASN A 24 16.97 3.72 5.75
N SER A 25 15.92 4.17 6.43
CA SER A 25 16.04 4.79 7.75
C SER A 25 15.74 3.85 8.92
N LEU A 26 15.05 2.74 8.67
CA LEU A 26 14.56 1.86 9.74
C LEU A 26 15.36 0.55 9.82
N ASP A 27 15.56 0.08 11.05
CA ASP A 27 16.12 -1.23 11.31
C ASP A 27 15.03 -2.31 11.22
N ILE A 28 14.65 -2.61 9.98
CA ILE A 28 13.61 -3.57 9.61
C ILE A 28 14.24 -4.86 9.08
N SER A 29 13.48 -5.96 9.14
CA SER A 29 14.00 -7.25 8.68
C SER A 29 14.28 -7.28 7.17
N ASN A 30 15.15 -8.20 6.76
CA ASN A 30 15.44 -8.44 5.35
C ASN A 30 14.19 -8.87 4.56
N ASP A 31 13.22 -9.51 5.23
CA ASP A 31 11.98 -9.91 4.57
C ASP A 31 11.11 -8.69 4.24
N LEU A 32 10.95 -7.74 5.18
CA LEU A 32 10.24 -6.49 4.89
C LEU A 32 10.99 -5.65 3.85
N LYS A 33 12.33 -5.55 3.93
CA LYS A 33 13.14 -4.85 2.91
C LYS A 33 12.89 -5.39 1.49
N LYS A 34 12.84 -6.71 1.33
CA LYS A 34 12.52 -7.35 0.05
C LYS A 34 11.13 -6.96 -0.45
N HIS A 35 10.12 -6.97 0.41
CA HIS A 35 8.75 -6.62 0.03
C HIS A 35 8.58 -5.11 -0.23
N LEU A 36 9.32 -4.24 0.46
CA LEU A 36 9.40 -2.82 0.16
C LEU A 36 10.00 -2.55 -1.22
N LEU A 37 11.10 -3.22 -1.56
CA LEU A 37 11.70 -3.16 -2.91
C LEU A 37 10.71 -3.60 -3.99
N GLN A 38 10.03 -4.74 -3.78
CA GLN A 38 9.00 -5.21 -4.71
C GLN A 38 7.85 -4.21 -4.85
N ALA A 39 7.43 -3.58 -3.75
CA ALA A 39 6.40 -2.55 -3.77
C ALA A 39 6.86 -1.30 -4.54
N ALA A 40 8.11 -0.85 -4.36
CA ALA A 40 8.68 0.27 -5.10
C ALA A 40 8.69 0.01 -6.61
N ILE A 41 9.18 -1.16 -7.04
CA ILE A 41 9.18 -1.59 -8.45
C ILE A 41 7.75 -1.61 -9.02
N ALA A 42 6.78 -2.13 -8.27
CA ALA A 42 5.38 -2.15 -8.68
C ALA A 42 4.78 -0.74 -8.83
N ILE A 43 5.18 0.21 -7.97
CA ILE A 43 4.77 1.62 -8.08
C ILE A 43 5.31 2.25 -9.37
N GLU A 44 6.58 2.04 -9.68
CA GLU A 44 7.24 2.52 -10.91
C GLU A 44 6.60 1.92 -12.16
N ASN A 45 6.23 0.64 -12.12
CA ASN A 45 5.49 -0.05 -13.18
C ASN A 45 4.01 0.38 -13.28
N ASN A 46 3.60 1.43 -12.57
CA ASN A 46 2.24 1.96 -12.56
C ASN A 46 1.16 0.96 -12.10
N GLU A 47 1.52 -0.09 -11.34
CA GLU A 47 0.56 -1.05 -10.81
C GLU A 47 -0.45 -0.39 -9.86
N ASN A 48 -1.54 -1.10 -9.57
CA ASN A 48 -2.61 -0.59 -8.71
C ASN A 48 -2.13 -0.46 -7.26
N LEU A 49 -2.06 0.78 -6.75
CA LEU A 49 -1.60 1.07 -5.39
C LEU A 49 -2.35 0.28 -4.30
N ASN A 50 -3.66 0.02 -4.48
CA ASN A 50 -4.42 -0.74 -3.50
C ASN A 50 -3.98 -2.22 -3.46
N LEU A 51 -3.60 -2.79 -4.60
CA LEU A 51 -3.07 -4.16 -4.68
C LEU A 51 -1.67 -4.24 -4.08
N ILE A 52 -0.82 -3.24 -4.35
CA ILE A 52 0.51 -3.13 -3.76
C ILE A 52 0.38 -3.05 -2.23
N SER A 53 -0.47 -2.16 -1.71
CA SER A 53 -0.74 -2.04 -0.28
C SER A 53 -1.31 -3.34 0.30
N TYR A 54 -2.21 -4.04 -0.40
CA TYR A 54 -2.74 -5.32 0.06
C TYR A 54 -1.63 -6.37 0.25
N LYS A 55 -0.70 -6.49 -0.71
CA LYS A 55 0.44 -7.42 -0.65
C LYS A 55 1.45 -7.04 0.44
N LEU A 56 1.69 -5.74 0.64
CA LEU A 56 2.67 -5.21 1.59
C LEU A 56 2.19 -5.27 3.05
N HIS A 57 0.88 -5.17 3.27
CA HIS A 57 0.26 -5.13 4.59
C HIS A 57 0.72 -6.20 5.61
N PRO A 58 0.72 -7.51 5.31
CA PRO A 58 1.11 -8.52 6.30
C PRO A 58 2.52 -8.30 6.85
N TYR A 59 3.46 -7.90 5.99
CA TYR A 59 4.86 -7.66 6.38
C TYR A 59 5.02 -6.42 7.25
N VAL A 60 4.36 -5.32 6.87
CA VAL A 60 4.39 -4.06 7.66
C VAL A 60 3.74 -4.26 9.02
N CYS A 61 2.62 -4.99 9.10
CA CYS A 61 1.97 -5.26 10.39
C CYS A 61 2.80 -6.17 11.29
N ASN A 62 3.52 -7.14 10.74
CA ASN A 62 4.35 -8.04 11.53
C ASN A 62 5.50 -7.29 12.21
N GLU A 63 6.10 -6.32 11.52
CA GLU A 63 7.23 -5.55 12.06
C GLU A 63 6.83 -4.31 12.84
N PHE A 64 5.64 -3.77 12.65
CA PHE A 64 5.18 -2.57 13.37
C PHE A 64 5.22 -2.72 14.90
N TYR A 65 5.07 -3.93 15.42
CA TYR A 65 5.17 -4.19 16.86
C TYR A 65 6.58 -3.98 17.43
N VAL A 66 7.60 -4.03 16.56
CA VAL A 66 9.01 -3.89 16.91
C VAL A 66 9.54 -2.53 16.45
N VAL A 67 9.07 -2.01 15.32
CA VAL A 67 9.50 -0.76 14.70
C VAL A 67 8.31 0.21 14.61
N PRO A 68 8.02 0.97 15.67
CA PRO A 68 6.87 1.89 15.72
C PRO A 68 6.97 3.04 14.69
N GLU A 69 8.16 3.35 14.20
CA GLU A 69 8.41 4.32 13.13
C GLU A 69 7.75 3.93 11.79
N LEU A 70 7.38 2.65 11.62
CA LEU A 70 6.55 2.19 10.48
C LEU A 70 5.11 2.73 10.50
N LYS A 71 4.70 3.48 11.54
CA LYS A 71 3.33 3.95 11.73
C LYS A 71 2.74 4.63 10.50
N GLU A 72 3.48 5.54 9.86
CA GLU A 72 2.95 6.29 8.72
C GLU A 72 2.71 5.39 7.50
N LEU A 73 3.69 4.53 7.19
CA LEU A 73 3.56 3.53 6.13
C LEU A 73 2.40 2.55 6.42
N LYS A 74 2.28 2.07 7.66
CA LYS A 74 1.19 1.19 8.09
C LYS A 74 -0.18 1.85 7.88
N VAL A 75 -0.35 3.08 8.34
CA VAL A 75 -1.61 3.82 8.18
C VAL A 75 -1.95 4.02 6.70
N TYR A 76 -0.96 4.35 5.87
CA TYR A 76 -1.17 4.48 4.43
C TYR A 76 -1.64 3.16 3.81
N VAL A 77 -0.92 2.07 4.11
CA VAL A 77 -1.19 0.73 3.60
C VAL A 77 -2.58 0.24 4.01
N GLU A 78 -2.97 0.43 5.27
CA GLU A 78 -4.31 0.09 5.78
C GLU A 78 -5.42 0.87 5.06
N ARG A 79 -5.24 2.18 4.88
CA ARG A 79 -6.21 3.04 4.17
C ARG A 79 -6.41 2.61 2.73
N LYS A 80 -5.34 2.23 2.02
CA LYS A 80 -5.42 1.76 0.62
C LYS A 80 -5.98 0.35 0.52
N ARG A 81 -5.60 -0.55 1.44
CA ARG A 81 -6.15 -1.90 1.54
C ARG A 81 -7.66 -1.89 1.74
N ALA A 82 -8.18 -1.04 2.63
CA ALA A 82 -9.62 -0.91 2.87
C ALA A 82 -10.39 -0.55 1.59
N LYS A 83 -9.81 0.27 0.70
CA LYS A 83 -10.39 0.60 -0.60
C LYS A 83 -10.39 -0.57 -1.58
N CYS A 84 -9.40 -1.47 -1.48
CA CYS A 84 -9.41 -2.75 -2.22
C CYS A 84 -10.61 -3.60 -1.80
N PHE A 85 -10.85 -3.76 -0.50
CA PHE A 85 -11.99 -4.51 0.03
C PHE A 85 -13.33 -3.88 -0.34
N ILE A 86 -13.49 -2.55 -0.20
CA ILE A 86 -14.74 -1.87 -0.55
C ILE A 86 -15.00 -1.90 -2.06
N GLY A 87 -13.96 -1.83 -2.89
CA GLY A 87 -14.09 -2.01 -4.35
C GLY A 87 -14.49 -3.44 -4.74
N LEU A 88 -14.05 -4.44 -3.96
CA LEU A 88 -14.51 -5.83 -4.08
C LEU A 88 -15.97 -6.01 -3.61
N ILE A 89 -16.38 -5.28 -2.57
CA ILE A 89 -17.74 -5.26 -2.03
C ILE A 89 -18.52 -4.07 -2.63
N SER A 90 -18.45 -3.90 -3.95
CA SER A 90 -19.45 -3.08 -4.65
C SER A 90 -20.82 -3.77 -4.49
N PRO A 91 -21.95 -3.04 -4.33
CA PRO A 91 -23.29 -3.65 -4.27
C PRO A 91 -23.59 -4.63 -5.41
N SER A 92 -22.93 -4.45 -6.56
CA SER A 92 -23.00 -5.36 -7.72
C SER A 92 -22.46 -6.76 -7.44
N ALA A 93 -21.42 -6.90 -6.60
CA ALA A 93 -20.84 -8.18 -6.21
C ALA A 93 -21.70 -8.89 -5.14
N LEU A 94 -22.43 -8.13 -4.33
CA LEU A 94 -23.34 -8.65 -3.30
C LEU A 94 -24.62 -9.25 -3.90
N ILE A 95 -25.07 -8.74 -5.06
CA ILE A 95 -26.21 -9.30 -5.81
C ILE A 95 -25.89 -10.69 -6.41
N GLY A 96 -24.61 -11.02 -6.63
CA GLY A 96 -24.18 -12.33 -7.14
C GLY A 96 -24.07 -13.44 -6.08
N LEU A 97 -24.10 -13.09 -4.79
CA LEU A 97 -23.96 -14.02 -3.66
C LEU A 97 -25.30 -14.36 -2.98
N ILE A 98 -26.40 -13.72 -3.40
CA ILE A 98 -27.77 -14.00 -2.95
C ILE A 98 -28.58 -14.64 -4.09
N ARG A 99 -27.95 -15.47 -4.91
CA ARG A 99 -28.63 -16.26 -5.94
C ARG A 99 -28.35 -17.74 -5.79
#